data_AF-A0A7U9WRX3-F1
#
_entry.id   AF-A0A7U9WRX3-F1
#
_cell.length_a   1.000
_cell.length_b   1.000
_cell.length_c   1.000
_cell.angle_alpha   90.00
_cell.angle_beta   90.00
_cell.angle_gamma   90.00
#
_symmetry.space_group_name_H-M   'P 1'
#
loop_
_entity.id
_entity.type
_entity.pdbx_description
1 polymer ?
#
loop_
_entity_poly.entity_id
_entity_poly.type
_entity_poly.pdbx_seq_one_letter_code
_entity_poly.pdbx_strand_id
1 'polypeptide(L)'
;MKKHLLIGNGFDIQFGGRAFTSQFIIQRIKYRAQMGIYDSLFEKTISGQEIVAIVEGFVTEANSLMSGKYDQYIQDAETKNAVNDFKKRYTQKIEEPHEIMIEDWLLLVHVFFLKNQDLEKDHIGATIAFKRVLLDVIYNEGKIQKIITSLKKKTKKSLRKYLSGFDSIFTTNYDHNIEDLVSDIVPVFHLHGSFDVLTESENPEYAMGYFRTQNGATVYQEELKHCYCNALR
;
A
#
# COMPACT_ATOMS: atom_id res chain seq x y z
N MET A 1 13.42 13.68 -29.24
CA MET A 1 13.71 12.80 -28.09
C MET A 1 12.42 12.65 -27.31
N LYS A 2 11.99 11.42 -27.01
CA LYS A 2 10.78 11.21 -26.20
C LYS A 2 11.01 11.67 -24.76
N LYS A 3 9.99 12.25 -24.14
CA LYS A 3 9.97 12.73 -22.76
C LYS A 3 8.98 11.89 -21.97
N HIS A 4 9.50 11.18 -20.98
CA HIS A 4 8.71 10.35 -20.07
C HIS A 4 8.77 10.93 -18.66
N LEU A 5 7.67 10.88 -17.93
CA LEU A 5 7.57 11.35 -16.55
C LEU A 5 7.25 10.18 -15.62
N LEU A 6 7.94 10.10 -14.49
CA LEU A 6 7.60 9.21 -13.37
C LEU A 6 6.97 10.04 -12.25
N ILE A 7 5.78 9.65 -11.78
CA ILE A 7 5.07 10.30 -10.68
C ILE A 7 4.84 9.28 -9.56
N GLY A 8 5.22 9.61 -8.33
CA GLY A 8 4.92 8.78 -7.17
C GLY A 8 4.09 9.52 -6.11
N ASN A 9 3.89 8.85 -4.97
CA ASN A 9 2.93 9.19 -3.91
C ASN A 9 3.06 10.63 -3.38
N GLY A 10 4.23 11.26 -3.57
CA GLY A 10 4.43 12.68 -3.30
C GLY A 10 3.43 13.59 -4.03
N PHE A 11 2.89 13.17 -5.18
CA PHE A 11 1.82 13.87 -5.87
C PHE A 11 0.54 13.96 -5.03
N ASP A 12 0.08 12.84 -4.47
CA ASP A 12 -1.13 12.80 -3.65
C ASP A 12 -0.95 13.54 -2.34
N ILE A 13 0.25 13.44 -1.74
CA ILE A 13 0.57 14.21 -0.54
C ILE A 13 0.56 15.72 -0.85
N GLN A 14 1.14 16.12 -1.97
CA GLN A 14 1.23 17.53 -2.36
C GLN A 14 -0.16 18.15 -2.64
N PHE A 15 -1.07 17.41 -3.29
CA PHE A 15 -2.38 17.94 -3.69
C PHE A 15 -3.53 17.56 -2.75
N GLY A 16 -3.47 16.39 -2.14
CA GLY A 16 -4.44 15.88 -1.16
C GLY A 16 -4.14 16.29 0.28
N GLY A 17 -2.91 16.76 0.54
CA GLY A 17 -2.50 17.33 1.82
C GLY A 17 -2.29 16.31 2.93
N ARG A 18 -2.39 16.77 4.18
CA ARG A 18 -2.01 16.01 5.38
C ARG A 18 -2.72 14.66 5.53
N ALA A 19 -3.91 14.49 4.94
CA ALA A 19 -4.66 13.24 5.05
C ALA A 19 -3.93 12.02 4.44
N PHE A 20 -2.94 12.24 3.58
CA PHE A 20 -2.18 11.20 2.89
C PHE A 20 -0.73 11.08 3.40
N THR A 21 -0.38 11.76 4.49
CA THR A 21 0.93 11.57 5.13
C THR A 21 0.93 10.30 5.99
N SER A 22 2.11 9.72 6.22
CA SER A 22 2.28 8.51 7.04
C SER A 22 1.62 8.63 8.41
N GLN A 23 1.72 9.80 9.05
CA GLN A 23 1.10 10.07 10.35
C GLN A 23 -0.42 9.85 10.33
N PHE A 24 -1.12 10.42 9.36
CA PHE A 24 -2.58 10.28 9.25
C PHE A 24 -2.99 8.91 8.74
N ILE A 25 -2.17 8.27 7.92
CA ILE A 25 -2.40 6.89 7.50
C ILE A 25 -2.37 5.96 8.71
N ILE A 26 -1.39 6.10 9.61
CA ILE A 26 -1.29 5.26 10.81
C ILE A 26 -2.42 5.54 11.79
N GLN A 27 -2.79 6.80 11.98
CA GLN A 27 -3.98 7.13 12.78
C GLN A 27 -5.24 6.47 12.20
N ARG A 28 -5.37 6.43 10.87
CA ARG A 28 -6.48 5.75 10.18
C ARG A 28 -6.45 4.25 10.40
N ILE A 29 -5.28 3.60 10.36
CA ILE A 29 -5.15 2.16 10.68
C ILE A 29 -5.69 1.92 12.09
N LYS A 30 -5.22 2.69 13.09
CA LYS A 30 -5.63 2.52 14.48
C LYS A 30 -7.15 2.71 14.66
N TYR A 31 -7.71 3.77 14.08
CA TYR A 31 -9.14 4.06 14.18
C TYR A 31 -10.01 2.98 13.52
N ARG A 32 -9.68 2.57 12.29
CA ARG A 32 -10.45 1.56 11.55
C ARG A 32 -10.33 0.17 12.18
N ALA A 33 -9.16 -0.17 12.71
CA ALA A 33 -8.97 -1.38 13.50
C ALA A 33 -9.88 -1.39 14.74
N GLN A 34 -9.91 -0.31 15.53
CA GLN A 34 -10.77 -0.19 16.71
C GLN A 34 -12.26 -0.27 16.41
N MET A 35 -12.68 0.07 15.18
CA MET A 35 -14.05 -0.11 14.71
C MET A 35 -14.37 -1.55 14.27
N GLY A 36 -13.41 -2.47 14.30
CA GLY A 36 -13.59 -3.87 13.87
C GLY A 36 -13.61 -4.06 12.36
N ILE A 37 -13.26 -3.02 11.56
CA ILE A 37 -13.31 -3.07 10.09
C ILE A 37 -12.38 -4.17 9.53
N TYR A 38 -11.30 -4.47 10.25
CA TYR A 38 -10.29 -5.43 9.78
C TYR A 38 -10.45 -6.84 10.35
N ASP A 39 -11.38 -7.08 11.28
CA ASP A 39 -11.54 -8.39 11.92
C ASP A 39 -11.75 -9.50 10.88
N SER A 40 -12.53 -9.22 9.84
CA SER A 40 -12.79 -10.16 8.74
C SER A 40 -11.57 -10.42 7.84
N LEU A 41 -10.63 -9.47 7.74
CA LEU A 41 -9.39 -9.63 6.96
C LEU A 41 -8.44 -10.63 7.62
N PHE A 42 -8.55 -10.79 8.94
CA PHE A 42 -7.77 -11.72 9.75
C PHE A 42 -8.59 -12.93 10.19
N GLU A 43 -9.69 -13.26 9.51
CA GLU A 43 -10.55 -14.41 9.85
C GLU A 43 -11.02 -14.41 11.33
N LYS A 44 -11.12 -13.22 11.95
CA LYS A 44 -11.43 -13.00 13.36
C LYS A 44 -10.41 -13.60 14.35
N THR A 45 -9.22 -13.95 13.87
CA THR A 45 -8.12 -14.46 14.71
C THR A 45 -7.31 -13.34 15.37
N ILE A 46 -7.31 -12.15 14.77
CA ILE A 46 -6.65 -10.94 15.28
C ILE A 46 -7.72 -9.86 15.42
N SER A 47 -7.89 -9.35 16.63
CA SER A 47 -8.80 -8.27 16.95
C SER A 47 -8.24 -6.90 16.55
N GLY A 48 -9.13 -5.91 16.41
CA GLY A 48 -8.75 -4.52 16.23
C GLY A 48 -7.71 -3.99 17.24
N GLN A 49 -7.77 -4.42 18.50
CA GLN A 49 -6.79 -4.02 19.53
C GLN A 49 -5.41 -4.64 19.27
N GLU A 50 -5.37 -5.89 18.84
CA GLU A 50 -4.12 -6.57 18.49
C GLU A 50 -3.50 -5.97 17.23
N ILE A 51 -4.29 -5.56 16.24
CA ILE A 51 -3.77 -4.82 15.07
C ILE A 51 -3.10 -3.52 15.50
N VAL A 52 -3.72 -2.75 16.42
CA VAL A 52 -3.11 -1.53 16.98
C VAL A 52 -1.78 -1.86 17.69
N ALA A 53 -1.77 -2.92 18.50
CA ALA A 53 -0.56 -3.35 19.21
C ALA A 53 0.56 -3.77 18.25
N ILE A 54 0.24 -4.45 17.14
CA ILE A 54 1.23 -4.82 16.11
C ILE A 54 1.81 -3.56 15.44
N VAL A 55 0.97 -2.60 15.07
CA VAL A 55 1.41 -1.34 14.46
C VAL A 55 2.34 -0.56 15.39
N GLU A 56 2.04 -0.53 16.67
CA GLU A 56 2.92 0.08 17.68
C GLU A 56 4.20 -0.74 17.89
N GLY A 57 4.09 -2.07 17.83
CA GLY A 57 5.20 -3.01 17.91
C GLY A 57 6.22 -2.86 16.78
N PHE A 58 5.83 -2.37 15.59
CA PHE A 58 6.76 -2.15 14.48
C PHE A 58 7.92 -1.21 14.83
N VAL A 59 7.75 -0.29 15.77
CA VAL A 59 8.88 0.53 16.28
C VAL A 59 9.94 -0.37 16.92
N THR A 60 9.53 -1.34 17.72
CA THR A 60 10.45 -2.29 18.38
C THR A 60 11.14 -3.18 17.36
N GLU A 61 10.39 -3.66 16.36
CA GLU A 61 10.95 -4.55 15.33
C GLU A 61 11.88 -3.82 14.38
N ALA A 62 11.54 -2.59 13.96
CA ALA A 62 12.38 -1.75 13.15
C ALA A 62 13.72 -1.45 13.83
N ASN A 63 13.70 -1.01 15.10
CA ASN A 63 14.94 -0.76 15.85
C ASN A 63 15.75 -2.05 16.07
N SER A 64 15.09 -3.19 16.28
CA SER A 64 15.76 -4.49 16.40
C SER A 64 16.44 -4.89 15.09
N LEU A 65 15.78 -4.68 13.94
CA LEU A 65 16.33 -4.87 12.60
C LEU A 65 17.54 -3.96 12.36
N MET A 66 17.44 -2.68 12.73
CA MET A 66 18.56 -1.72 12.66
C MET A 66 19.77 -2.18 13.46
N SER A 67 19.56 -2.72 14.66
CA SER A 67 20.64 -3.23 15.53
C SER A 67 21.24 -4.57 15.08
N GLY A 68 20.75 -5.16 14.00
CA GLY A 68 21.24 -6.43 13.45
C GLY A 68 20.74 -7.68 14.19
N LYS A 69 19.72 -7.58 15.05
CA LYS A 69 19.18 -8.75 15.79
C LYS A 69 18.56 -9.80 14.86
N TYR A 70 18.21 -9.40 13.64
CA TYR A 70 17.63 -10.27 12.63
C TYR A 70 18.65 -10.94 11.70
N ASP A 71 19.92 -10.49 11.72
CA ASP A 71 20.91 -10.85 10.70
C ASP A 71 21.17 -12.36 10.61
N GLN A 72 21.08 -13.06 11.73
CA GLN A 72 21.26 -14.52 11.79
C GLN A 72 20.11 -15.32 11.14
N TYR A 73 18.91 -14.75 11.04
CA TYR A 73 17.74 -15.42 10.47
C TYR A 73 17.61 -15.19 8.96
N ILE A 74 18.32 -14.19 8.43
CA ILE A 74 18.21 -13.75 7.04
C ILE A 74 19.26 -14.49 6.18
N GLN A 75 18.79 -15.40 5.33
CA GLN A 75 19.66 -16.28 4.55
C GLN A 75 19.77 -15.88 3.08
N ASP A 76 18.65 -15.50 2.45
CA ASP A 76 18.59 -15.18 1.03
C ASP A 76 19.12 -13.78 0.70
N ALA A 77 19.58 -13.61 -0.54
CA ALA A 77 20.22 -12.37 -0.99
C ALA A 77 19.24 -11.20 -1.13
N GLU A 78 17.98 -11.48 -1.46
CA GLU A 78 16.96 -10.46 -1.67
C GLU A 78 16.58 -9.78 -0.35
N THR A 79 16.25 -10.57 0.66
CA THR A 79 15.98 -10.07 2.02
C THR A 79 17.21 -9.37 2.59
N LYS A 80 18.42 -9.89 2.36
CA LYS A 80 19.67 -9.19 2.76
C LYS A 80 19.76 -7.80 2.14
N ASN A 81 19.46 -7.66 0.84
CA ASN A 81 19.50 -6.37 0.16
C ASN A 81 18.43 -5.42 0.71
N ALA A 82 17.19 -5.89 0.89
CA ALA A 82 16.10 -5.10 1.46
C ALA A 82 16.44 -4.60 2.87
N VAL A 83 17.00 -5.47 3.73
CA VAL A 83 17.42 -5.10 5.09
C VAL A 83 18.60 -4.14 5.08
N ASN A 84 19.56 -4.30 4.17
CA ASN A 84 20.65 -3.35 4.02
C ASN A 84 20.16 -1.97 3.60
N ASP A 85 19.20 -1.89 2.67
CA ASP A 85 18.60 -0.63 2.25
C ASP A 85 17.75 0.00 3.36
N PHE A 86 17.04 -0.82 4.15
CA PHE A 86 16.38 -0.39 5.37
C PHE A 86 17.37 0.24 6.36
N LYS A 87 18.47 -0.45 6.68
CA LYS A 87 19.51 0.06 7.60
C LYS A 87 20.21 1.32 7.10
N LYS A 88 20.35 1.51 5.78
CA LYS A 88 20.89 2.76 5.20
C LYS A 88 19.90 3.92 5.34
N ARG A 89 18.60 3.64 5.24
CA ARG A 89 17.52 4.63 5.30
C ARG A 89 17.29 5.13 6.71
N TYR A 90 17.23 4.21 7.68
CA TYR A 90 17.00 4.53 9.08
C TYR A 90 18.33 4.52 9.83
N THR A 91 18.86 5.71 10.11
CA THR A 91 20.14 5.88 10.83
C THR A 91 19.97 6.33 12.28
N GLN A 92 18.77 6.78 12.64
CA GLN A 92 18.42 7.23 13.98
C GLN A 92 17.39 6.27 14.59
N LYS A 93 17.35 6.23 15.91
CA LYS A 93 16.37 5.44 16.64
C LYS A 93 14.96 5.90 16.24
N ILE A 94 14.13 4.95 15.88
CA ILE A 94 12.71 5.18 15.59
C ILE A 94 11.96 5.24 16.93
N GLU A 95 11.15 6.26 17.13
CA GLU A 95 10.33 6.45 18.33
C GLU A 95 8.85 6.22 18.02
N GLU A 96 8.41 6.53 16.81
CA GLU A 96 7.00 6.52 16.43
C GLU A 96 6.75 5.70 15.16
N PRO A 97 5.62 4.97 15.04
CA PRO A 97 5.35 4.14 13.86
C PRO A 97 5.34 4.93 12.54
N HIS A 98 5.02 6.23 12.59
CA HIS A 98 4.90 7.08 11.40
C HIS A 98 6.23 7.58 10.84
N GLU A 99 7.32 7.31 11.55
CA GLU A 99 8.67 7.51 11.04
C GLU A 99 9.10 6.38 10.11
N ILE A 100 8.42 5.22 10.17
CA ILE A 100 8.64 4.08 9.28
C ILE A 100 7.82 4.30 8.01
N MET A 101 8.48 4.29 6.85
CA MET A 101 7.81 4.28 5.55
C MET A 101 6.94 3.04 5.42
N ILE A 102 5.71 3.24 4.91
CA ILE A 102 4.71 2.17 4.82
C ILE A 102 5.21 1.02 3.94
N GLU A 103 6.01 1.32 2.92
CA GLU A 103 6.62 0.34 2.03
C GLU A 103 7.53 -0.65 2.79
N ASP A 104 8.13 -0.23 3.91
CA ASP A 104 8.99 -1.10 4.71
C ASP A 104 8.22 -1.95 5.73
N TRP A 105 6.92 -1.72 5.92
CA TRP A 105 6.13 -2.48 6.89
C TRP A 105 6.02 -3.95 6.51
N LEU A 106 5.89 -4.24 5.20
CA LEU A 106 5.88 -5.63 4.72
C LEU A 106 7.22 -6.32 4.95
N LEU A 107 8.35 -5.58 4.88
CA LEU A 107 9.65 -6.11 5.27
C LEU A 107 9.68 -6.45 6.76
N LEU A 108 9.12 -5.58 7.62
CA LEU A 108 9.04 -5.84 9.07
C LEU A 108 8.19 -7.09 9.39
N VAL A 109 7.06 -7.26 8.70
CA VAL A 109 6.24 -8.47 8.81
C VAL A 109 7.04 -9.70 8.39
N HIS A 110 7.72 -9.64 7.24
CA HIS A 110 8.54 -10.75 6.72
C HIS A 110 9.65 -11.16 7.70
N VAL A 111 10.47 -10.20 8.17
CA VAL A 111 11.58 -10.53 9.09
C VAL A 111 11.07 -11.02 10.45
N PHE A 112 9.91 -10.57 10.91
CA PHE A 112 9.29 -11.07 12.13
C PHE A 112 9.02 -12.58 12.05
N PHE A 113 8.48 -13.07 10.93
CA PHE A 113 8.25 -14.51 10.74
C PHE A 113 9.55 -15.31 10.61
N LEU A 114 10.60 -14.75 9.97
CA LEU A 114 11.92 -15.39 9.91
C LEU A 114 12.51 -15.69 11.30
N LYS A 115 12.26 -14.80 12.27
CA LYS A 115 12.71 -14.96 13.66
C LYS A 115 11.81 -15.89 14.49
N ASN A 116 10.50 -15.90 14.21
CA ASN A 116 9.49 -16.67 14.95
C ASN A 116 8.98 -17.84 14.08
N GLN A 117 9.84 -18.83 13.82
CA GLN A 117 9.55 -19.92 12.89
C GLN A 117 8.36 -20.80 13.32
N ASP A 118 7.99 -20.80 14.59
CA ASP A 118 6.79 -21.47 15.10
C ASP A 118 5.48 -20.87 14.55
N LEU A 119 5.54 -19.63 14.06
CA LEU A 119 4.42 -18.91 13.46
C LEU A 119 4.45 -18.92 11.92
N GLU A 120 5.42 -19.57 11.27
CA GLU A 120 5.60 -19.51 9.80
C GLU A 120 4.35 -19.93 9.01
N LYS A 121 3.53 -20.83 9.56
CA LYS A 121 2.25 -21.25 8.96
C LYS A 121 1.27 -20.08 8.73
N ASP A 122 1.38 -19.02 9.53
CA ASP A 122 0.48 -17.86 9.50
C ASP A 122 1.05 -16.72 8.63
N HIS A 123 2.30 -16.84 8.17
CA HIS A 123 3.04 -15.80 7.44
C HIS A 123 2.30 -15.33 6.18
N ILE A 124 1.82 -16.26 5.34
CA ILE A 124 1.12 -15.92 4.10
C ILE A 124 -0.18 -15.16 4.40
N GLY A 125 -0.97 -15.65 5.38
CA GLY A 125 -2.22 -15.03 5.79
C GLY A 125 -2.01 -13.63 6.35
N ALA A 126 -1.04 -13.47 7.25
CA ALA A 126 -0.66 -12.18 7.82
C ALA A 126 -0.20 -11.19 6.75
N THR A 127 0.68 -11.61 5.83
CA THR A 127 1.16 -10.76 4.73
C THR A 127 0.01 -10.28 3.84
N ILE A 128 -0.92 -11.15 3.47
CA ILE A 128 -2.09 -10.78 2.67
C ILE A 128 -2.98 -9.80 3.46
N ALA A 129 -3.27 -10.09 4.72
CA ALA A 129 -4.11 -9.24 5.56
C ALA A 129 -3.50 -7.85 5.76
N PHE A 130 -2.19 -7.75 6.04
CA PHE A 130 -1.49 -6.48 6.14
C PHE A 130 -1.47 -5.71 4.81
N LYS A 131 -1.22 -6.37 3.68
CA LYS A 131 -1.36 -5.73 2.35
C LYS A 131 -2.74 -5.09 2.19
N ARG A 132 -3.81 -5.80 2.57
CA ARG A 132 -5.19 -5.30 2.49
C ARG A 132 -5.46 -4.13 3.43
N VAL A 133 -4.95 -4.18 4.67
CA VAL A 133 -5.02 -3.05 5.61
C VAL A 133 -4.34 -1.82 5.02
N LEU A 134 -3.13 -1.98 4.45
CA LEU A 134 -2.39 -0.88 3.81
C LEU A 134 -3.16 -0.29 2.64
N LEU A 135 -3.71 -1.12 1.75
CA LEU A 135 -4.54 -0.67 0.63
C LEU A 135 -5.76 0.11 1.12
N ASP A 136 -6.46 -0.38 2.14
CA ASP A 136 -7.64 0.27 2.68
C ASP A 136 -7.33 1.67 3.24
N VAL A 137 -6.26 1.77 4.03
CA VAL A 137 -5.90 3.06 4.60
C VAL A 137 -5.38 4.03 3.55
N ILE A 138 -4.66 3.59 2.53
CA ILE A 138 -4.24 4.46 1.43
C ILE A 138 -5.47 4.92 0.63
N TYR A 139 -6.39 4.01 0.34
CA TYR A 139 -7.63 4.30 -0.38
C TYR A 139 -8.48 5.38 0.32
N ASN A 140 -8.47 5.37 1.66
CA ASN A 140 -9.09 6.39 2.50
C ASN A 140 -10.57 6.63 2.12
N GLU A 141 -11.36 5.55 2.04
CA GLU A 141 -12.78 5.61 1.68
C GLU A 141 -13.02 6.29 0.32
N GLY A 142 -12.10 6.09 -0.63
CA GLY A 142 -12.16 6.67 -1.97
C GLY A 142 -11.83 8.16 -2.03
N LYS A 143 -11.38 8.78 -0.93
CA LYS A 143 -10.95 10.18 -0.93
C LYS A 143 -9.68 10.38 -1.76
N ILE A 144 -8.81 9.37 -1.84
CA ILE A 144 -7.60 9.45 -2.68
C ILE A 144 -7.95 9.62 -4.16
N GLN A 145 -8.99 8.93 -4.65
CA GLN A 145 -9.48 9.03 -6.03
C GLN A 145 -10.07 10.41 -6.37
N LYS A 146 -10.27 11.29 -5.38
CA LYS A 146 -10.95 12.59 -5.55
C LYS A 146 -10.04 13.79 -5.33
N ILE A 147 -8.73 13.57 -5.19
CA ILE A 147 -7.77 14.65 -4.94
C ILE A 147 -7.86 15.67 -6.07
N ILE A 148 -7.73 15.23 -7.32
CA ILE A 148 -7.76 16.14 -8.46
C ILE A 148 -9.11 16.80 -8.60
N THR A 149 -10.21 16.05 -8.53
CA THR A 149 -11.55 16.62 -8.68
C THR A 149 -11.85 17.71 -7.64
N SER A 150 -11.24 17.66 -6.45
CA SER A 150 -11.35 18.68 -5.41
C SER A 150 -10.53 19.97 -5.66
N LEU A 151 -9.55 19.95 -6.57
CA LEU A 151 -8.67 21.10 -6.80
C LEU A 151 -9.37 22.28 -7.51
N LYS A 152 -8.88 23.49 -7.23
CA LYS A 152 -9.28 24.72 -7.93
C LYS A 152 -9.02 24.58 -9.45
N LYS A 153 -9.95 25.10 -10.26
CA LYS A 153 -9.89 25.06 -11.74
C LYS A 153 -8.55 25.56 -12.32
N LYS A 154 -7.99 26.64 -11.75
CA LYS A 154 -6.70 27.19 -12.19
C LYS A 154 -5.55 26.19 -12.00
N THR A 155 -5.52 25.50 -10.85
CA THR A 155 -4.51 24.48 -10.53
C THR A 155 -4.62 23.31 -11.49
N LYS A 156 -5.83 22.77 -11.69
CA LYS A 156 -6.10 21.69 -12.67
C LYS A 156 -5.60 22.05 -14.07
N LYS A 157 -5.92 23.25 -14.56
CA LYS A 157 -5.48 23.73 -15.87
C LYS A 157 -3.95 23.83 -15.98
N SER A 158 -3.29 24.28 -14.91
CA SER A 158 -1.83 24.38 -14.86
C SER A 158 -1.16 22.99 -14.87
N LEU A 159 -1.68 22.06 -14.06
CA LEU A 159 -1.19 20.69 -14.00
C LEU A 159 -1.38 19.97 -15.33
N ARG A 160 -2.59 20.03 -15.88
CA ARG A 160 -2.88 19.47 -17.20
C ARG A 160 -1.92 20.00 -18.25
N LYS A 161 -1.70 21.32 -18.32
CA LYS A 161 -0.75 21.93 -19.26
C LYS A 161 0.68 21.40 -19.09
N TYR A 162 1.14 21.23 -17.86
CA TYR A 162 2.46 20.68 -17.56
C TYR A 162 2.57 19.22 -18.02
N LEU A 163 1.61 18.38 -17.60
CA LEU A 163 1.59 16.95 -17.90
C LEU A 163 1.40 16.67 -19.40
N SER A 164 0.70 17.54 -20.13
CA SER A 164 0.54 17.46 -21.60
C SER A 164 1.86 17.59 -22.36
N GLY A 165 2.95 18.04 -21.71
CA GLY A 165 4.26 18.22 -22.34
C GLY A 165 5.09 16.93 -22.47
N PHE A 166 4.56 15.79 -22.00
CA PHE A 166 5.23 14.49 -22.00
C PHE A 166 4.56 13.52 -22.98
N ASP A 167 5.34 12.57 -23.49
CA ASP A 167 4.86 11.52 -24.39
C ASP A 167 4.18 10.37 -23.64
N SER A 168 4.60 10.11 -22.40
CA SER A 168 3.93 9.18 -21.50
C SER A 168 4.23 9.49 -20.04
N ILE A 169 3.34 9.04 -19.16
CA ILE A 169 3.49 9.14 -17.72
C ILE A 169 3.47 7.72 -17.14
N PHE A 170 4.41 7.44 -16.26
CA PHE A 170 4.43 6.25 -15.43
C PHE A 170 4.12 6.68 -14.01
N THR A 171 3.31 5.90 -13.29
CA THR A 171 3.01 6.20 -11.89
C THR A 171 3.15 4.99 -10.99
N THR A 172 3.68 5.23 -9.79
CA THR A 172 3.67 4.25 -8.70
C THR A 172 2.43 4.39 -7.81
N ASN A 173 1.57 5.38 -8.08
CA ASN A 173 0.33 5.59 -7.38
C ASN A 173 -0.70 4.53 -7.78
N TYR A 174 -1.68 4.31 -6.90
CA TYR A 174 -2.77 3.37 -7.12
C TYR A 174 -4.07 4.04 -7.57
N ASP A 175 -4.19 5.36 -7.40
CA ASP A 175 -5.36 6.16 -7.75
C ASP A 175 -5.35 6.64 -9.21
N HIS A 176 -6.51 7.01 -9.75
CA HIS A 176 -6.68 7.47 -11.14
C HIS A 176 -6.58 9.00 -11.33
N ASN A 177 -5.98 9.73 -10.40
CA ASN A 177 -5.97 11.20 -10.44
C ASN A 177 -5.25 11.76 -11.68
N ILE A 178 -4.20 11.08 -12.15
CA ILE A 178 -3.41 11.54 -13.30
C ILE A 178 -4.20 11.30 -14.59
N GLU A 179 -4.88 10.17 -14.68
CA GLU A 179 -5.76 9.78 -15.77
C GLU A 179 -6.88 10.80 -15.94
N ASP A 180 -7.52 11.21 -14.85
CA ASP A 180 -8.55 12.26 -14.82
C ASP A 180 -8.05 13.60 -15.39
N LEU A 181 -6.74 13.86 -15.30
CA LEU A 181 -6.14 15.09 -15.80
C LEU A 181 -5.74 15.02 -17.27
N VAL A 182 -5.27 13.88 -17.78
CA VAL A 182 -4.57 13.82 -19.09
C VAL A 182 -4.75 12.54 -19.90
N SER A 183 -5.51 11.53 -19.47
CA SER A 183 -5.61 10.25 -20.20
C SER A 183 -6.12 10.38 -21.64
N ASP A 184 -6.87 11.44 -21.94
CA ASP A 184 -7.36 11.75 -23.29
C ASP A 184 -6.27 12.28 -24.25
N ILE A 185 -5.09 12.61 -23.73
CA ILE A 185 -3.99 13.22 -24.50
C ILE A 185 -2.63 12.55 -24.27
N VAL A 186 -2.38 11.99 -23.08
CA VAL A 186 -1.10 11.38 -22.69
C VAL A 186 -1.41 10.04 -22.03
N PRO A 187 -0.81 8.93 -22.49
CA PRO A 187 -0.98 7.63 -21.86
C PRO A 187 -0.34 7.61 -20.47
N VAL A 188 -1.07 7.02 -19.52
CA VAL A 188 -0.63 6.83 -18.13
C VAL A 188 -0.51 5.34 -17.83
N PHE A 189 0.60 4.95 -17.21
CA PHE A 189 0.93 3.55 -16.91
C PHE A 189 1.18 3.35 -15.42
N HIS A 190 0.34 2.55 -14.77
CA HIS A 190 0.53 2.15 -13.39
C HIS A 190 1.57 1.04 -13.26
N LEU A 191 2.68 1.34 -12.58
CA LEU A 191 3.76 0.37 -12.35
C LEU A 191 3.44 -0.61 -11.23
N HIS A 192 2.64 -0.19 -10.25
CA HIS A 192 2.33 -0.99 -9.05
C HIS A 192 0.84 -1.37 -8.96
N GLY A 193 0.10 -1.35 -10.07
CA GLY A 193 -1.34 -1.58 -10.08
C GLY A 193 -2.19 -0.36 -9.74
N SER A 194 -3.51 -0.55 -9.70
CA SER A 194 -4.52 0.50 -9.50
C SER A 194 -5.68 -0.03 -8.66
N PHE A 195 -6.28 0.83 -7.84
CA PHE A 195 -7.48 0.52 -7.06
C PHE A 195 -8.70 0.13 -7.91
N ASP A 196 -8.73 0.55 -9.18
CA ASP A 196 -9.85 0.30 -10.08
C ASP A 196 -9.79 -1.08 -10.74
N VAL A 197 -8.66 -1.78 -10.64
CA VAL A 197 -8.44 -3.07 -11.30
C VAL A 197 -8.32 -4.17 -10.25
N LEU A 198 -9.30 -5.08 -10.21
CA LEU A 198 -9.26 -6.26 -9.35
C LEU A 198 -8.09 -7.19 -9.71
N THR A 199 -7.61 -7.99 -8.74
CA THR A 199 -6.67 -9.08 -9.01
C THR A 199 -7.26 -10.06 -10.02
N GLU A 200 -6.40 -10.81 -10.72
CA GLU A 200 -6.83 -11.78 -11.74
C GLU A 200 -7.78 -12.86 -11.19
N SER A 201 -7.65 -13.21 -9.89
CA SER A 201 -8.52 -14.19 -9.25
C SER A 201 -9.91 -13.64 -8.90
N GLU A 202 -10.04 -12.31 -8.78
CA GLU A 202 -11.30 -11.66 -8.38
C GLU A 202 -11.94 -10.87 -9.54
N ASN A 203 -11.23 -10.72 -10.67
CA ASN A 203 -11.73 -10.03 -11.85
C ASN A 203 -12.34 -11.01 -12.87
N PRO A 204 -13.65 -10.94 -13.17
CA PRO A 204 -14.33 -11.85 -14.10
C PRO A 204 -13.90 -11.67 -15.57
N GLU A 205 -13.16 -10.62 -15.92
CA GLU A 205 -12.59 -10.44 -17.25
C GLU A 205 -11.40 -11.37 -17.52
N TYR A 206 -10.78 -11.93 -16.47
CA TYR A 206 -9.72 -12.92 -16.58
C TYR A 206 -10.26 -14.33 -16.42
N ALA A 207 -9.64 -15.32 -17.08
CA ALA A 207 -10.10 -16.71 -17.04
C ALA A 207 -10.29 -17.25 -15.61
N MET A 208 -9.31 -16.99 -14.72
CA MET A 208 -9.36 -17.43 -13.33
C MET A 208 -10.56 -16.81 -12.57
N GLY A 209 -10.69 -15.48 -12.61
CA GLY A 209 -11.81 -14.79 -11.96
C GLY A 209 -13.16 -15.12 -12.57
N TYR A 210 -13.22 -15.37 -13.89
CA TYR A 210 -14.44 -15.85 -14.56
C TYR A 210 -14.91 -17.18 -13.97
N PHE A 211 -14.05 -18.20 -13.91
CA PHE A 211 -14.40 -19.51 -13.35
C PHE A 211 -14.78 -19.42 -11.87
N ARG A 212 -14.06 -18.61 -11.07
CA ARG A 212 -14.38 -18.40 -9.66
C ARG A 212 -15.75 -17.74 -9.49
N THR A 213 -16.05 -16.74 -10.31
CA THR A 213 -17.35 -16.06 -10.30
C THR A 213 -18.48 -17.02 -10.66
N GLN A 214 -18.32 -17.83 -11.71
CA GLN A 214 -19.32 -18.85 -12.11
C GLN A 214 -19.56 -19.88 -11.01
N ASN A 215 -18.54 -20.23 -10.24
CA ASN A 215 -18.63 -21.20 -9.15
C ASN A 215 -19.07 -20.58 -7.81
N GLY A 216 -19.38 -19.27 -7.76
CA GLY A 216 -19.69 -18.58 -6.51
C GLY A 216 -18.53 -18.54 -5.52
N ALA A 217 -17.28 -18.62 -6.01
CA ALA A 217 -16.05 -18.73 -5.24
C ALA A 217 -15.25 -17.41 -5.17
N THR A 218 -15.82 -16.30 -5.64
CA THR A 218 -15.28 -14.95 -5.46
C THR A 218 -15.33 -14.56 -3.98
N VAL A 219 -14.23 -14.01 -3.44
CA VAL A 219 -14.06 -13.86 -1.97
C VAL A 219 -13.87 -12.41 -1.51
N TYR A 220 -14.03 -11.42 -2.39
CA TYR A 220 -13.92 -10.03 -1.97
C TYR A 220 -15.15 -9.58 -1.16
N GLN A 221 -14.89 -8.74 -0.16
CA GLN A 221 -15.92 -8.10 0.65
C GLN A 221 -16.28 -6.77 -0.03
N GLU A 222 -17.56 -6.52 -0.29
CA GLU A 222 -17.98 -5.35 -1.08
C GLU A 222 -17.48 -4.02 -0.48
N GLU A 223 -17.53 -3.91 0.85
CA GLU A 223 -17.08 -2.73 1.61
C GLU A 223 -15.55 -2.51 1.56
N LEU A 224 -14.79 -3.57 1.24
CA LEU A 224 -13.33 -3.57 1.14
C LEU A 224 -12.85 -4.00 -0.25
N LYS A 225 -13.67 -3.83 -1.28
CA LYS A 225 -13.39 -4.31 -2.64
C LYS A 225 -12.06 -3.77 -3.19
N HIS A 226 -11.72 -2.53 -2.88
CA HIS A 226 -10.43 -1.90 -3.23
C HIS A 226 -9.21 -2.62 -2.66
N CYS A 227 -9.35 -3.40 -1.59
CA CYS A 227 -8.27 -4.22 -1.03
C CYS A 227 -7.96 -5.47 -1.88
N TYR A 228 -8.82 -5.80 -2.83
CA TYR A 228 -8.67 -6.93 -3.76
C TYR A 228 -8.24 -6.45 -5.15
N CYS A 229 -7.64 -5.26 -5.22
CA CYS A 229 -7.07 -4.72 -6.44
C CYS A 229 -5.71 -5.36 -6.78
N ASN A 230 -5.21 -5.11 -7.98
CA ASN A 230 -3.93 -5.62 -8.45
C ASN A 230 -2.70 -4.86 -7.90
N ALA A 231 -2.89 -4.01 -6.90
CA ALA A 231 -1.82 -3.27 -6.25
C ALA A 231 -1.06 -4.08 -5.18
N LEU A 232 0.16 -3.63 -4.84
CA LEU A 232 1.05 -4.29 -3.87
C LEU A 232 1.32 -5.79 -4.18
N ARG A 233 1.44 -6.15 -5.46
CA ARG A 233 1.81 -7.51 -5.88
C ARG A 233 3.23 -7.86 -5.40
#